data_AF-A0AAP0P5W2-F1
#
_entry.id   AF-A0AAP0P5W2-F1
#
_cell.length_a   1.000
_cell.length_b   1.000
_cell.length_c   1.000
_cell.angle_alpha   90.00
_cell.angle_beta   90.00
_cell.angle_gamma   90.00
#
_symmetry.space_group_name_H-M   'P 1'
#
loop_
_entity.id
_entity.type
_entity.pdbx_description
1 polymer ?
#
loop_
_entity_poly.entity_id
_entity_poly.type
_entity_poly.pdbx_seq_one_letter_code
_entity_poly.pdbx_strand_id
1 'polypeptide(L)' 'MQEFPSTFGFSVSHTTRATREKEKDGVHYHFTEMSTMEKDIKDGKFLEFASVHGNLYGTSIVAVNVVKDAFILFVV' A
#
# COMPACT_ATOMS: atom_id res chain seq x y z
N MET A 1 17.97 -8.16 -4.82
CA MET A 1 16.86 -9.04 -5.27
C MET A 1 17.23 -9.98 -6.42
N GLN A 2 18.37 -9.81 -7.12
CA GLN A 2 18.84 -10.81 -8.10
C GLN A 2 19.28 -12.14 -7.45
N GLU A 3 19.66 -12.14 -6.17
CA GLU A 3 20.16 -13.35 -5.49
C GLU A 3 19.07 -14.20 -4.82
N PHE A 4 17.85 -13.70 -4.62
CA PHE A 4 16.75 -14.41 -3.94
C PHE A 4 15.37 -14.03 -4.51
N PRO A 5 15.04 -14.47 -5.74
CA PRO A 5 13.86 -14.00 -6.47
C PRO A 5 12.51 -14.42 -5.87
N SER A 6 12.50 -15.43 -4.99
CA SER A 6 11.28 -15.99 -4.37
C SER A 6 11.20 -15.81 -2.86
N THR A 7 12.08 -14.98 -2.29
CA THR A 7 12.17 -14.79 -0.83
C THR A 7 11.61 -13.44 -0.40
N PHE A 8 11.50 -12.48 -1.31
CA PHE A 8 11.05 -11.12 -1.00
C PHE A 8 9.82 -10.76 -1.82
N GLY A 9 8.84 -10.13 -1.17
CA GLY A 9 7.69 -9.53 -1.83
C GLY A 9 7.51 -8.07 -1.42
N PHE A 10 6.88 -7.30 -2.31
CA PHE A 10 6.53 -5.90 -2.07
C PHE A 10 5.05 -5.81 -1.73
N SER A 11 4.72 -5.11 -0.64
CA SER A 11 3.33 -4.70 -0.38
C SER A 11 2.94 -3.55 -1.29
N VAL A 12 1.73 -3.60 -1.83
CA VAL A 12 1.16 -2.49 -2.59
C VAL A 12 0.47 -1.52 -1.63
N SER A 13 1.00 -0.31 -1.54
CA SER A 13 0.48 0.73 -0.64
C SER A 13 -0.81 1.36 -1.18
N HIS A 14 -1.59 2.04 -0.35
CA HIS A 14 -2.80 2.77 -0.73
C HIS A 14 -2.50 4.25 -0.95
N THR A 15 -3.25 4.90 -1.84
CA THR A 15 -3.21 6.35 -2.01
C THR A 15 -4.59 6.93 -2.34
N THR A 16 -4.82 8.18 -1.92
CA THR A 16 -6.01 8.96 -2.28
C THR A 16 -5.83 9.83 -3.51
N ARG A 17 -4.63 9.83 -4.09
CA ARG A 17 -4.35 10.56 -5.32
C ARG A 17 -5.09 9.89 -6.48
N ALA A 18 -5.54 10.68 -7.46
CA ALA A 18 -6.07 10.11 -8.70
C ALA A 18 -5.01 9.28 -9.45
N THR A 19 -5.46 8.21 -10.10
CA THR A 19 -4.65 7.36 -10.99
C THR A 19 -4.07 8.17 -12.14
N ARG A 20 -2.77 8.03 -12.43
CA ARG A 20 -2.18 8.52 -13.69
C ARG A 20 -2.40 7.51 -14.81
N GLU A 21 -2.32 7.97 -16.06
CA GLU A 21 -2.60 7.18 -17.27
C GLU A 21 -1.77 5.88 -17.40
N LYS A 22 -0.59 5.82 -16.76
CA LYS A 22 0.30 4.64 -16.76
C LYS A 22 0.22 3.81 -15.48
N GLU A 23 -0.54 4.25 -14.49
CA GLU A 23 -0.68 3.55 -13.21
C GLU A 23 -1.85 2.56 -13.27
N LYS A 24 -1.70 1.45 -12.56
CA LYS A 24 -2.70 0.40 -12.44
C LYS A 24 -3.03 0.16 -10.97
N ASP A 25 -4.32 0.16 -10.67
CA ASP A 25 -4.84 -0.17 -9.35
C ASP A 25 -4.45 -1.60 -8.95
N GLY A 26 -4.05 -1.77 -7.69
CA GLY A 26 -3.58 -3.04 -7.13
C GLY A 26 -2.21 -3.52 -7.63
N VAL A 27 -1.56 -2.77 -8.53
CA VAL A 27 -0.18 -3.05 -8.97
C VAL A 27 0.77 -1.99 -8.47
N HIS A 28 0.41 -0.71 -8.68
CA HIS A 28 1.26 0.41 -8.28
C HIS A 28 0.82 0.95 -6.91
N TYR A 29 -0.48 1.19 -6.77
CA TYR A 29 -1.13 1.56 -5.52
C TYR A 29 -2.54 0.99 -5.52
N HIS A 30 -3.14 0.87 -4.34
CA HIS A 30 -4.57 0.80 -4.18
C HIS A 30 -5.13 2.21 -4.12
N PHE A 31 -5.82 2.63 -5.18
CA PHE A 31 -6.40 3.95 -5.29
C PHE A 31 -7.76 3.97 -4.59
N THR A 32 -7.87 4.76 -3.53
CA THR A 32 -9.06 4.84 -2.68
C THR A 32 -9.52 6.29 -2.50
N GLU A 33 -10.76 6.50 -2.09
CA GLU A 33 -11.21 7.83 -1.70
C GLU A 33 -10.61 8.24 -0.35
N MET A 34 -10.43 9.56 -0.17
CA MET A 34 -9.88 10.15 1.06
C MET A 34 -10.75 9.84 2.28
N SER A 35 -12.06 10.00 2.18
CA SER A 35 -13.02 9.69 3.25
C SER A 35 -12.92 8.24 3.72
N THR A 36 -12.78 7.31 2.78
CA THR A 36 -12.64 5.87 3.08
C THR A 36 -11.31 5.59 3.76
N MET A 37 -10.22 6.17 3.26
CA MET A 37 -8.89 5.97 3.84
C MET A 37 -8.77 6.57 5.24
N GLU A 38 -9.33 7.76 5.47
CA GLU A 38 -9.38 8.38 6.81
C GLU A 38 -10.15 7.53 7.81
N LYS A 39 -11.30 6.99 7.39
CA LYS A 39 -12.07 6.06 8.23
C LYS A 39 -11.25 4.81 8.56
N ASP A 40 -10.60 4.21 7.58
CA ASP A 40 -9.82 2.99 7.79
C ASP A 40 -8.55 3.23 8.62
N ILE A 41 -7.93 4.42 8.52
CA ILE A 41 -6.86 4.86 9.42
C ILE A 41 -7.39 4.95 10.86
N LYS A 42 -8.55 5.57 11.06
CA LYS A 42 -9.19 5.68 12.38
C LYS A 42 -9.59 4.33 12.96
N ASP A 43 -9.99 3.39 12.11
CA ASP A 43 -10.31 2.01 12.47
C ASP A 43 -9.05 1.14 12.71
N GLY A 44 -7.84 1.71 12.62
CA GLY A 44 -6.58 1.01 12.91
C GLY A 44 -6.17 0.00 11.84
N LYS A 45 -6.64 0.14 10.60
CA LYS A 45 -6.36 -0.81 9.50
C LYS A 45 -5.06 -0.53 8.74
N PHE A 46 -4.39 0.58 9.06
CA PHE A 46 -3.13 1.00 8.46
C PHE A 46 -1.97 0.86 9.46
N LEU A 47 -0.85 0.31 8.99
CA LEU A 47 0.38 0.20 9.77
C LEU A 47 1.12 1.53 9.83
N GLU A 48 1.11 2.24 8.71
CA GLU A 48 1.70 3.55 8.54
C GLU A 48 0.89 4.34 7.52
N PHE A 49 0.89 5.65 7.68
CA PHE A 49 0.26 6.58 6.73
C PHE A 49 0.93 7.95 6.82
N ALA A 50 0.88 8.69 5.73
CA ALA A 50 1.41 10.04 5.61
C ALA A 50 0.52 10.89 4.69
N SER A 51 0.42 12.18 5.00
CA SER A 51 -0.20 13.16 4.11
C SER A 51 0.89 13.88 3.31
N VAL A 52 0.83 13.78 1.99
CA VAL A 52 1.81 14.35 1.07
C VAL A 52 1.08 15.12 -0.02
N HIS A 53 1.34 16.43 -0.10
CA HIS A 53 0.70 17.34 -1.06
C HIS A 53 -0.85 17.25 -1.06
N GLY A 54 -1.45 17.11 0.13
CA GLY A 54 -2.91 17.01 0.29
C GLY A 54 -3.51 15.66 -0.13
N ASN A 55 -2.70 14.64 -0.39
CA ASN A 55 -3.14 13.27 -0.61
C ASN A 55 -2.62 12.36 0.50
N LEU A 56 -3.39 11.35 0.89
CA LEU A 56 -2.95 10.34 1.84
C LEU A 56 -2.28 9.19 1.11
N TYR A 57 -1.23 8.67 1.74
CA TYR A 57 -0.53 7.46 1.36
C TYR A 57 -0.40 6.59 2.61
N GLY A 58 -0.45 5.27 2.47
CA GLY A 58 -0.31 4.40 3.62
C GLY A 58 -0.30 2.92 3.28
N THR A 59 0.32 2.15 4.16
CA THR A 59 0.45 0.70 4.02
C THR A 59 -0.59 0.03 4.90
N SER A 60 -1.55 -0.67 4.29
CA SER A 60 -2.59 -1.36 5.06
C SER A 60 -2.08 -2.69 5.63
N ILE A 61 -2.63 -3.09 6.78
CA ILE A 61 -2.31 -4.39 7.39
C ILE A 61 -2.62 -5.53 6.41
N VAL A 62 -3.70 -5.39 5.63
CA VAL A 62 -4.10 -6.36 4.61
C VAL A 62 -3.05 -6.46 3.50
N ALA A 63 -2.57 -5.32 2.98
CA ALA A 63 -1.54 -5.30 1.93
C ALA A 63 -0.25 -6.01 2.38
N VAL A 64 0.11 -5.87 3.66
CA VAL A 64 1.23 -6.59 4.25
C VAL A 64 0.94 -8.08 4.43
N ASN A 65 -0.26 -8.44 4.88
CA ASN A 65 -0.63 -9.84 5.08
C ASN A 65 -0.64 -10.64 3.76
N VAL A 66 -1.04 -10.01 2.65
CA VAL A 66 -0.97 -10.61 1.30
C VAL A 66 0.45 -11.05 0.93
N VAL A 67 1.46 -10.32 1.42
CA VAL A 67 2.88 -10.57 1.10
C VAL A 67 3.58 -11.42 2.17
N LYS A 68 3.07 -11.45 3.40
CA LYS A 68 3.61 -12.26 4.50
C LYS A 68 3.63 -13.76 4.18
N ASP A 69 2.72 -14.23 3.35
CA ASP A 69 2.71 -15.62 2.87
C ASP A 69 3.88 -15.92 1.90
N ALA A 70 4.60 -14.88 1.42
CA ALA A 70 5.74 -14.97 0.50
C ALA A 70 7.12 -14.81 1.18
N PHE A 71 7.19 -15.06 2.50
CA PHE A 71 8.41 -15.30 3.29
C PHE A 71 9.28 -14.11 3.73
N ILE A 72 9.39 -12.96 3.04
CA ILE A 72 9.99 -11.72 3.61
C ILE A 72 9.35 -10.46 3.01
N LEU A 73 8.86 -9.57 3.88
CA LEU A 73 8.17 -8.31 3.52
C LEU A 73 9.14 -7.13 3.48
N PHE A 74 9.13 -6.39 2.36
CA PHE A 74 9.64 -5.02 2.31
C PHE A 74 8.48 -4.03 2.20
N VAL A 75 8.41 -3.11 3.16
CA VAL A 75 7.50 -1.96 3.14
C VAL A 75 8.24 -0.81 2.45
N VAL A 76 7.64 -0.24 1.40
CA VAL A 76 8.21 0.83 0.55
C VAL A 76 7.35 2.07 0.55
#